data_AF-T2I4A7-F1
#
_entry.id   AF-T2I4A7-F1
#
_cell.length_a   1.000
_cell.length_b   1.000
_cell.length_c   1.000
_cell.angle_alpha   90.00
_cell.angle_beta   90.00
_cell.angle_gamma   90.00
#
_symmetry.space_group_name_H-M   'P 1'
#
loop_
_entity.id
_entity.type
_entity.pdbx_description
1 polymer ?
#
loop_
_entity_poly.entity_id
_entity_poly.type
_entity_poly.pdbx_seq_one_letter_code
_entity_poly.pdbx_strand_id
1 'polypeptide(L)'
;MSYQPNLVLTEDNEKFILKGPYDYDLKYKTTRYRNTRDIEAHIYKTFPKSDIKLYLNEVPPDMEHINSNGTICLATSTEIRSFLRLNPTISEFINEFFHSFFFSLEWYERYKKYPFGERSHGSKGILEYYLDKWNLNEEVFFKIALMIWNRSYRGHVKCVCGSGIKMRKCHGKYIVDIIRDDTMLASFIWDVIYIYNLEMEVSNEKK
;
A
#
# COMPACT_ATOMS: atom_id res chain seq x y z
N MET A 1 10.51 4.09 -18.70
CA MET A 1 11.63 3.78 -17.79
C MET A 1 12.93 4.14 -18.50
N SER A 2 13.82 4.88 -17.84
CA SER A 2 15.18 5.12 -18.32
C SER A 2 16.01 3.85 -18.24
N TYR A 3 17.03 3.74 -19.09
CA TYR A 3 18.05 2.70 -19.01
C TYR A 3 18.82 2.84 -17.69
N GLN A 4 19.01 1.73 -16.96
CA GLN A 4 19.64 1.68 -15.63
C GLN A 4 20.91 0.82 -15.67
N PRO A 5 22.02 1.30 -16.26
CA PRO A 5 23.21 0.49 -16.51
C PRO A 5 23.91 0.01 -15.25
N ASN A 6 23.73 0.72 -14.13
CA ASN A 6 24.48 0.51 -12.90
C ASN A 6 23.72 -0.37 -11.88
N LEU A 7 22.50 -0.80 -12.20
CA LEU A 7 21.79 -1.74 -11.35
C LEU A 7 22.25 -3.16 -11.64
N VAL A 8 22.66 -3.84 -10.59
CA VAL A 8 23.04 -5.25 -10.61
C VAL A 8 21.84 -6.08 -10.19
N LEU A 9 21.50 -7.09 -11.00
CA LEU A 9 20.48 -8.07 -10.70
C LEU A 9 21.15 -9.34 -10.17
N THR A 10 20.79 -9.74 -8.96
CA THR A 10 21.11 -11.06 -8.40
C THR A 10 19.81 -11.80 -8.08
N GLU A 11 19.88 -13.11 -7.83
CA GLU A 11 18.71 -13.89 -7.44
C GLU A 11 19.07 -14.95 -6.40
N ASP A 12 18.09 -15.30 -5.59
CA ASP A 12 18.10 -16.49 -4.73
C ASP A 12 16.87 -17.36 -5.06
N ASN A 13 16.56 -18.33 -4.20
CA ASN A 13 15.42 -19.22 -4.41
C ASN A 13 14.06 -18.51 -4.32
N GLU A 14 13.95 -17.42 -3.56
CA GLU A 14 12.68 -16.75 -3.23
C GLU A 14 12.45 -15.46 -4.02
N LYS A 15 13.53 -14.75 -4.41
CA LYS A 15 13.43 -13.41 -4.97
C LYS A 15 14.58 -13.06 -5.93
N PHE A 16 14.30 -12.06 -6.74
CA PHE A 16 15.30 -11.26 -7.43
C PHE A 16 15.68 -10.06 -6.57
N ILE A 17 16.94 -9.67 -6.58
CA ILE A 17 17.47 -8.51 -5.86
C ILE A 17 18.10 -7.58 -6.89
N LEU A 18 17.54 -6.38 -7.02
CA LEU A 18 18.07 -5.32 -7.87
C LEU A 18 18.77 -4.30 -6.98
N LYS A 19 20.08 -4.11 -7.15
CA LYS A 19 20.89 -3.26 -6.27
C LYS A 19 21.83 -2.36 -7.03
N GLY A 20 21.97 -1.12 -6.55
CA GLY A 20 22.95 -0.16 -7.05
C GLY A 20 22.36 1.23 -7.28
N PRO A 21 23.08 2.10 -8.01
CA PRO A 21 22.62 3.43 -8.33
C PRO A 21 21.39 3.39 -9.24
N TYR A 22 20.30 3.99 -8.78
CA TYR A 22 19.04 4.15 -9.51
C TYR A 22 18.84 5.59 -9.93
N ASP A 23 18.85 5.84 -11.24
CA ASP A 23 18.67 7.16 -11.83
C ASP A 23 17.19 7.47 -12.05
N TYR A 24 16.73 8.63 -11.60
CA TYR A 24 15.36 9.09 -11.84
C TYR A 24 15.31 10.53 -12.34
N ASP A 25 14.28 10.79 -13.15
CA ASP A 25 13.93 12.11 -13.66
C ASP A 25 12.42 12.29 -13.52
N LEU A 26 12.03 12.99 -12.46
CA LEU A 26 10.66 13.05 -11.95
C LEU A 26 10.12 14.47 -12.12
N LYS A 27 8.89 14.58 -12.60
CA LYS A 27 8.19 15.86 -12.73
C LYS A 27 6.81 15.76 -12.09
N TYR A 28 6.53 16.68 -11.18
CA TYR A 28 5.20 16.85 -10.59
C TYR A 28 4.84 18.34 -10.57
N LYS A 29 3.70 18.69 -11.17
CA LYS A 29 3.29 20.07 -11.42
C LYS A 29 4.42 20.87 -12.08
N THR A 30 4.90 21.93 -11.43
CA THR A 30 5.98 22.80 -11.90
C THR A 30 7.37 22.37 -11.42
N THR A 31 7.47 21.37 -10.55
CA THR A 31 8.71 20.94 -9.92
C THR A 31 9.27 19.71 -10.63
N ARG A 32 10.59 19.71 -10.83
CA ARG A 32 11.31 18.58 -11.44
C ARG A 32 12.54 18.25 -10.60
N TYR A 33 12.75 16.96 -10.34
CA TYR A 33 13.93 16.43 -9.69
C TYR A 33 14.62 15.45 -10.60
N ARG A 34 15.94 15.57 -10.74
CA ARG A 34 16.78 14.58 -11.40
C ARG A 34 17.91 14.24 -10.45
N ASN A 35 18.01 12.98 -10.08
CA ASN A 35 19.00 12.54 -9.13
C ASN A 35 19.25 11.02 -9.26
N THR A 36 20.18 10.55 -8.46
CA THR A 36 20.53 9.14 -8.31
C THR A 36 20.47 8.77 -6.84
N ARG A 37 19.97 7.57 -6.53
CA ARG A 37 20.02 7.00 -5.17
C ARG A 37 20.47 5.55 -5.23
N ASP A 38 21.30 5.14 -4.28
CA ASP A 38 21.61 3.74 -4.11
C ASP A 38 20.42 3.01 -3.48
N ILE A 39 19.90 2.03 -4.21
CA ILE A 39 18.75 1.24 -3.80
C ILE A 39 19.12 -0.22 -3.64
N GLU A 40 18.29 -0.93 -2.88
CA GLU A 40 18.13 -2.36 -2.97
C GLU A 40 16.63 -2.67 -3.06
N ALA A 41 16.21 -3.32 -4.14
CA ALA A 41 14.83 -3.70 -4.36
C ALA A 41 14.69 -5.23 -4.40
N HIS A 42 13.83 -5.78 -3.55
CA HIS A 42 13.55 -7.20 -3.47
C HIS A 42 12.25 -7.49 -4.21
N ILE A 43 12.35 -8.24 -5.30
CA ILE A 43 11.23 -8.63 -6.16
C ILE A 43 11.00 -10.13 -5.97
N TYR A 44 10.03 -10.49 -5.13
CA TYR A 44 9.74 -11.89 -4.86
C TYR A 44 9.20 -12.62 -6.09
N LYS A 45 9.56 -13.89 -6.26
CA LYS A 45 9.09 -14.73 -7.39
C LYS A 45 7.57 -14.97 -7.38
N THR A 46 6.91 -14.66 -6.27
CA THR A 46 5.45 -14.68 -6.13
C THR A 46 4.76 -13.42 -6.66
N PHE A 47 5.50 -12.40 -7.12
CA PHE A 47 4.93 -11.20 -7.74
C PHE A 47 4.02 -11.58 -8.92
N PRO A 48 2.84 -10.95 -9.11
CA PRO A 48 2.34 -9.76 -8.42
C PRO A 48 1.53 -10.06 -7.15
N LYS A 49 1.55 -11.29 -6.59
CA LYS A 49 0.85 -11.59 -5.33
C LYS A 49 1.55 -11.01 -4.11
N SER A 50 2.87 -10.91 -4.16
CA SER A 50 3.71 -10.14 -3.24
C SER A 50 3.94 -8.72 -3.76
N ASP A 51 4.40 -7.85 -2.86
CA ASP A 51 4.88 -6.52 -3.18
C ASP A 51 6.40 -6.52 -3.47
N ILE A 52 6.91 -5.38 -3.93
CA ILE A 52 8.35 -5.15 -4.08
C ILE A 52 8.82 -4.35 -2.87
N LYS A 53 9.80 -4.88 -2.13
CA LYS A 53 10.39 -4.18 -0.98
C LYS A 53 11.51 -3.29 -1.47
N LEU A 54 11.51 -2.03 -1.05
CA LEU A 54 12.56 -1.06 -1.36
C LEU A 54 13.34 -0.72 -0.09
N TYR A 55 14.65 -0.63 -0.24
CA TYR A 55 15.59 -0.15 0.76
C TYR A 55 16.44 0.95 0.13
N LEU A 56 16.81 1.96 0.92
CA LEU A 56 17.79 2.98 0.57
C LEU A 56 18.92 2.95 1.58
N ASN A 57 20.14 3.23 1.12
CA ASN A 57 21.30 3.38 2.00
C ASN A 57 21.21 4.66 2.84
N GLU A 58 20.70 5.74 2.24
CA GLU A 58 20.65 7.07 2.85
C GLU A 58 19.23 7.64 2.73
N VAL A 59 18.66 7.97 3.89
CA VAL A 59 17.38 8.64 4.06
C VAL A 59 17.50 9.60 5.24
N PRO A 60 16.83 10.76 5.21
CA PRO A 60 16.83 11.67 6.34
C PRO A 60 16.37 10.96 7.63
N PRO A 61 17.09 11.10 8.76
CA PRO A 61 16.79 10.36 9.98
C PRO A 61 15.44 10.75 10.61
N ASP A 62 14.92 11.91 10.24
CA ASP A 62 13.62 12.46 10.66
C ASP A 62 12.47 12.06 9.72
N MET A 63 12.73 11.32 8.63
CA MET A 63 11.69 10.87 7.71
C MET A 63 10.94 9.65 8.28
N GLU A 64 9.62 9.77 8.38
CA GLU A 64 8.75 8.79 9.04
C GLU A 64 8.36 7.58 8.14
N HIS A 65 8.71 7.59 6.84
CA HIS A 65 8.36 6.53 5.86
C HIS A 65 9.35 5.36 5.81
N ILE A 66 9.88 4.95 6.96
CA ILE A 66 10.78 3.80 7.09
C ILE A 66 10.17 2.86 8.11
N ASN A 67 9.88 1.63 7.70
CA ASN A 67 9.36 0.59 8.57
C ASN A 67 10.44 0.11 9.56
N SER A 68 10.02 -0.54 10.65
CA SER A 68 10.92 -1.05 11.70
C SER A 68 11.98 -2.05 11.19
N ASN A 69 11.71 -2.72 10.07
CA ASN A 69 12.65 -3.64 9.40
C ASN A 69 13.55 -2.95 8.35
N GLY A 70 13.56 -1.63 8.29
CA GLY A 70 14.36 -0.83 7.35
C GLY A 70 13.77 -0.71 5.94
N THR A 71 12.63 -1.36 5.64
CA THR A 71 11.97 -1.19 4.34
C THR A 71 11.33 0.19 4.25
N ILE A 72 11.37 0.78 3.06
CA ILE A 72 10.63 2.00 2.75
C ILE A 72 9.13 1.72 2.74
N CYS A 73 8.38 2.54 3.46
CA CYS A 73 6.92 2.52 3.43
C CYS A 73 6.42 3.26 2.18
N LEU A 74 6.11 2.49 1.13
CA LEU A 74 5.66 3.02 -0.15
C LEU A 74 4.16 3.37 -0.18
N ALA A 75 3.35 2.55 0.48
CA ALA A 75 1.89 2.68 0.60
C ALA A 75 1.37 1.60 1.56
N THR A 76 0.08 1.62 1.87
CA THR A 76 -0.57 0.54 2.63
C THR A 76 -0.60 -0.76 1.82
N SER A 77 -0.57 -1.92 2.49
CA SER A 77 -0.65 -3.23 1.82
C SER A 77 -1.85 -3.31 0.89
N THR A 78 -3.04 -2.91 1.37
CA THR A 78 -4.27 -2.96 0.57
C THR A 78 -4.25 -2.00 -0.62
N GLU A 79 -3.61 -0.84 -0.52
CA GLU A 79 -3.42 0.07 -1.65
C GLU A 79 -2.55 -0.58 -2.74
N ILE A 80 -1.42 -1.16 -2.35
CA ILE A 80 -0.54 -1.91 -3.26
C ILE A 80 -1.28 -3.08 -3.91
N ARG A 81 -2.10 -3.83 -3.16
CA ARG A 81 -2.92 -4.92 -3.71
C ARG A 81 -3.97 -4.44 -4.69
N SER A 82 -4.67 -3.35 -4.36
CA SER A 82 -5.66 -2.75 -5.24
C SER A 82 -5.03 -2.29 -6.55
N PHE A 83 -3.82 -1.72 -6.52
CA PHE A 83 -3.10 -1.28 -7.71
C PHE A 83 -2.65 -2.45 -8.59
N LEU A 84 -1.93 -3.41 -8.02
CA LEU A 84 -1.32 -4.52 -8.76
C LEU A 84 -2.35 -5.51 -9.33
N ARG A 85 -3.59 -5.53 -8.82
CA ARG A 85 -4.71 -6.25 -9.46
C ARG A 85 -5.05 -5.71 -10.85
N LEU A 86 -4.85 -4.41 -11.07
CA LEU A 86 -5.15 -3.74 -12.34
C LEU A 86 -3.88 -3.59 -13.20
N ASN A 87 -2.73 -3.42 -12.53
CA ASN A 87 -1.45 -3.06 -13.14
C ASN A 87 -0.35 -4.04 -12.68
N PRO A 88 -0.36 -5.32 -13.12
CA PRO A 88 0.43 -6.41 -12.52
C PRO A 88 1.90 -6.44 -12.98
N THR A 89 2.49 -5.31 -13.32
CA THR A 89 3.87 -5.24 -13.85
C THR A 89 4.82 -4.52 -12.90
N ILE A 90 6.09 -4.96 -12.90
CA ILE A 90 7.16 -4.32 -12.11
C ILE A 90 7.34 -2.86 -12.54
N SER A 91 7.24 -2.56 -13.84
CA SER A 91 7.41 -1.19 -14.34
C SER A 91 6.31 -0.26 -13.84
N GLU A 92 5.04 -0.71 -13.85
CA GLU A 92 3.94 0.07 -13.29
C GLU A 92 4.09 0.28 -11.79
N PHE A 93 4.50 -0.76 -11.05
CA PHE A 93 4.77 -0.63 -9.62
C PHE A 93 5.84 0.43 -9.32
N ILE A 94 6.95 0.41 -10.08
CA ILE A 94 8.04 1.39 -9.88
C ILE A 94 7.57 2.80 -10.27
N ASN A 95 6.85 2.96 -11.38
CA ASN A 95 6.35 4.27 -11.79
C ASN A 95 5.33 4.84 -10.79
N GLU A 96 4.51 4.01 -10.17
CA GLU A 96 3.52 4.47 -9.19
C GLU A 96 4.17 4.73 -7.83
N PHE A 97 4.86 3.74 -7.26
CA PHE A 97 5.26 3.76 -5.87
C PHE A 97 6.68 4.29 -5.65
N PHE A 98 7.66 3.80 -6.42
CA PHE A 98 9.05 4.23 -6.23
C PHE A 98 9.20 5.70 -6.63
N HIS A 99 8.67 6.10 -7.78
CA HIS A 99 8.80 7.48 -8.26
C HIS A 99 8.08 8.47 -7.35
N SER A 100 6.89 8.12 -6.85
CA SER A 100 6.19 8.94 -5.86
C SER A 100 7.03 9.09 -4.58
N PHE A 101 7.61 7.99 -4.08
CA PHE A 101 8.50 8.04 -2.93
C PHE A 101 9.75 8.91 -3.17
N PHE A 102 10.46 8.73 -4.29
CA PHE A 102 11.65 9.54 -4.60
C PHE A 102 11.32 11.02 -4.77
N PHE A 103 10.16 11.36 -5.33
CA PHE A 103 9.71 12.75 -5.38
C PHE A 103 9.47 13.30 -3.96
N SER A 104 8.81 12.54 -3.09
CA SER A 104 8.60 12.89 -1.70
C SER A 104 9.91 13.03 -0.93
N LEU A 105 10.88 12.15 -1.17
CA LEU A 105 12.21 12.20 -0.56
C LEU A 105 12.94 13.51 -0.90
N GLU A 106 13.04 13.85 -2.19
CA GLU A 106 13.68 15.09 -2.66
C GLU A 106 13.00 16.35 -2.12
N TRP A 107 11.66 16.32 -2.06
CA TRP A 107 10.89 17.43 -1.51
C TRP A 107 11.09 17.56 0.01
N TYR A 108 11.09 16.43 0.72
CA TYR A 108 11.28 16.41 2.17
C TYR A 108 12.68 16.84 2.58
N GLU A 109 13.72 16.38 1.88
CA GLU A 109 15.11 16.82 2.10
C GLU A 109 15.24 18.36 2.00
N ARG A 110 14.53 18.98 1.05
CA ARG A 110 14.60 20.42 0.80
C ARG A 110 13.74 21.26 1.75
N TYR A 111 12.53 20.80 2.06
CA TYR A 111 11.51 21.62 2.72
C TYR A 111 11.07 21.11 4.09
N LYS A 112 11.51 19.91 4.49
CA LYS A 112 11.10 19.22 5.73
C LYS A 112 9.58 19.13 5.88
N LYS A 113 8.92 18.92 4.74
CA LYS A 113 7.47 18.76 4.57
C LYS A 113 7.25 17.71 3.51
N TYR A 114 6.07 17.09 3.48
CA TYR A 114 5.70 16.19 2.40
C TYR A 114 4.89 16.92 1.30
N PRO A 115 5.10 16.61 0.01
CA PRO A 115 4.51 17.37 -1.10
C PRO A 115 3.02 17.10 -1.33
N PHE A 116 2.49 15.98 -0.84
CA PHE A 116 1.15 15.51 -1.17
C PHE A 116 0.11 15.64 -0.04
N GLY A 117 0.53 16.09 1.15
CA GLY A 117 -0.30 16.00 2.35
C GLY A 117 -0.43 14.53 2.75
N GLU A 118 0.62 13.99 3.37
CA GLU A 118 0.69 12.56 3.67
C GLU A 118 -0.30 12.18 4.76
N ARG A 119 -0.79 10.95 4.63
CA ARG A 119 -1.52 10.29 5.71
C ARG A 119 -0.60 10.10 6.90
N SER A 120 -1.20 10.03 8.08
CA SER A 120 -0.52 9.65 9.31
C SER A 120 0.20 8.30 9.15
N HIS A 121 1.17 8.01 10.01
CA HIS A 121 1.88 6.74 9.95
C HIS A 121 1.12 5.61 10.68
N GLY A 122 1.47 4.37 10.35
CA GLY A 122 0.97 3.17 11.01
C GLY A 122 -0.55 2.98 10.84
N SER A 123 -1.19 2.48 11.89
CA SER A 123 -2.62 2.16 11.93
C SER A 123 -3.50 3.35 11.53
N LYS A 124 -3.14 4.55 11.99
CA LYS A 124 -3.89 5.78 11.69
C LYS A 124 -3.91 6.09 10.19
N GLY A 125 -2.77 5.96 9.50
CA GLY A 125 -2.70 6.17 8.05
C GLY A 125 -3.48 5.15 7.24
N ILE A 126 -3.46 3.90 7.69
CA ILE A 126 -4.23 2.83 7.05
C ILE A 126 -5.72 3.12 7.17
N LEU A 127 -6.19 3.53 8.35
CA LEU A 127 -7.58 3.95 8.53
C LEU A 127 -7.91 5.15 7.62
N GLU A 128 -7.10 6.21 7.64
CA GLU A 128 -7.27 7.39 6.78
C GLU A 128 -7.41 7.00 5.29
N TYR A 129 -6.62 6.04 4.80
CA TYR A 129 -6.74 5.52 3.44
C TYR A 129 -8.13 4.94 3.14
N TYR A 130 -8.69 4.13 4.04
CA TYR A 130 -10.03 3.58 3.83
C TYR A 130 -11.12 4.66 3.92
N LEU A 131 -11.01 5.58 4.89
CA LEU A 131 -11.99 6.65 5.08
C LEU A 131 -12.03 7.57 3.85
N ASP A 132 -10.87 7.95 3.32
CA ASP A 132 -10.77 8.76 2.11
C ASP A 132 -11.30 8.01 0.88
N LYS A 133 -10.77 6.80 0.63
CA LYS A 133 -11.08 6.04 -0.59
C LYS A 133 -12.55 5.63 -0.66
N TRP A 134 -13.16 5.33 0.48
CA TRP A 134 -14.55 4.90 0.55
C TRP A 134 -15.50 6.05 0.86
N ASN A 135 -14.98 7.24 1.19
CA ASN A 135 -15.75 8.40 1.65
C ASN A 135 -16.65 8.00 2.84
N LEU A 136 -16.01 7.59 3.93
CA LEU A 136 -16.66 7.06 5.13
C LEU A 136 -16.12 7.75 6.40
N ASN A 137 -16.90 7.66 7.47
CA ASN A 137 -16.37 7.83 8.82
C ASN A 137 -15.98 6.47 9.42
N GLU A 138 -15.23 6.51 10.52
CA GLU A 138 -14.70 5.32 11.20
C GLU A 138 -15.79 4.35 11.66
N GLU A 139 -16.90 4.84 12.20
CA GLU A 139 -18.02 4.00 12.64
C GLU A 139 -18.60 3.16 11.49
N VAL A 140 -18.78 3.78 10.32
CA VAL A 140 -19.29 3.09 9.13
C VAL A 140 -18.24 2.13 8.57
N PHE A 141 -16.97 2.51 8.58
CA PHE A 141 -15.87 1.62 8.19
C PHE A 141 -15.83 0.38 9.07
N PHE A 142 -15.91 0.53 10.39
CA PHE A 142 -15.95 -0.58 11.34
C PHE A 142 -17.13 -1.53 11.09
N LYS A 143 -18.33 -1.00 10.83
CA LYS A 143 -19.51 -1.80 10.45
C LYS A 143 -19.29 -2.61 9.17
N ILE A 144 -18.61 -2.03 8.17
CA ILE A 144 -18.26 -2.74 6.93
C ILE A 144 -17.19 -3.80 7.19
N ALA A 145 -16.17 -3.49 8.00
CA ALA A 145 -15.12 -4.45 8.37
C ALA A 145 -15.72 -5.67 9.08
N LEU A 146 -16.61 -5.48 10.05
CA LEU A 146 -17.35 -6.56 10.71
C LEU A 146 -18.20 -7.39 9.74
N MET A 147 -18.76 -6.77 8.70
CA MET A 147 -19.55 -7.46 7.69
C MET A 147 -18.68 -8.38 6.81
N ILE A 148 -17.48 -7.92 6.46
CA ILE A 148 -16.47 -8.72 5.75
C ILE A 148 -16.01 -9.87 6.64
N TRP A 149 -15.63 -9.57 7.89
CA TRP A 149 -15.17 -10.54 8.88
C TRP A 149 -16.18 -11.68 9.10
N ASN A 150 -17.44 -11.32 9.34
CA ASN A 150 -18.52 -12.27 9.60
C ASN A 150 -19.11 -12.90 8.32
N ARG A 151 -18.55 -12.62 7.15
CA ARG A 151 -19.05 -13.06 5.83
C ARG A 151 -20.55 -12.78 5.63
N SER A 152 -21.03 -11.66 6.17
CA SER A 152 -22.46 -11.33 6.26
C SER A 152 -22.92 -10.31 5.22
N TYR A 153 -22.12 -10.07 4.17
CA TYR A 153 -22.45 -9.14 3.09
C TYR A 153 -23.78 -9.49 2.40
N ARG A 154 -24.69 -8.52 2.34
CA ARG A 154 -25.97 -8.62 1.61
C ARG A 154 -26.14 -7.45 0.65
N GLY A 155 -26.03 -7.68 -0.65
CA GLY A 155 -26.07 -6.60 -1.64
C GLY A 155 -27.42 -5.85 -1.75
N HIS A 156 -28.52 -6.47 -1.33
CA HIS A 156 -29.88 -5.93 -1.48
C HIS A 156 -30.35 -5.01 -0.34
N VAL A 157 -29.70 -5.06 0.83
CA VAL A 157 -30.08 -4.21 1.97
C VAL A 157 -29.59 -2.78 1.79
N LYS A 158 -30.15 -1.83 2.56
CA LYS A 158 -29.66 -0.44 2.57
C LYS A 158 -28.21 -0.40 3.08
N CYS A 159 -27.41 0.50 2.51
CA CYS A 159 -26.02 0.68 2.91
C CYS A 159 -25.93 1.23 4.33
N VAL A 160 -24.95 0.72 5.09
CA VAL A 160 -24.69 1.14 6.49
C VAL A 160 -24.12 2.56 6.61
N CYS A 161 -23.77 3.20 5.49
CA CYS A 161 -23.35 4.60 5.44
C CYS A 161 -24.49 5.61 5.59
N GLY A 162 -25.75 5.17 5.65
CA GLY A 162 -26.90 6.06 5.84
C GLY A 162 -27.45 6.70 4.55
N SER A 163 -26.86 6.44 3.37
CA SER A 163 -27.31 7.01 2.09
C SER A 163 -28.71 6.58 1.64
N GLY A 164 -29.27 5.51 2.24
CA GLY A 164 -30.53 4.90 1.81
C GLY A 164 -30.43 4.07 0.53
N ILE A 165 -29.29 4.07 -0.16
CA ILE A 165 -29.02 3.30 -1.38
C ILE A 165 -28.75 1.83 -1.03
N LYS A 166 -29.11 0.90 -1.93
CA LYS A 166 -28.76 -0.53 -1.78
C LYS A 166 -27.25 -0.72 -1.69
N MET A 167 -26.78 -1.55 -0.78
CA MET A 167 -25.36 -1.81 -0.51
C MET A 167 -24.57 -2.05 -1.79
N ARG A 168 -25.04 -2.95 -2.67
CA ARG A 168 -24.36 -3.28 -3.94
C ARG A 168 -24.17 -2.09 -4.91
N LYS A 169 -24.98 -1.04 -4.77
CA LYS A 169 -24.93 0.18 -5.59
C LYS A 169 -24.22 1.34 -4.87
N CYS A 170 -23.76 1.11 -3.64
CA CYS A 170 -23.06 2.08 -2.80
C CYS A 170 -21.67 1.50 -2.48
N HIS A 171 -21.35 1.24 -1.22
CA HIS A 171 -20.04 0.68 -0.80
C HIS A 171 -19.83 -0.81 -1.10
N GLY A 172 -20.86 -1.52 -1.57
CA GLY A 172 -20.77 -2.95 -1.87
C GLY A 172 -19.76 -3.31 -2.95
N LYS A 173 -19.39 -2.37 -3.84
CA LYS A 173 -18.31 -2.60 -4.83
C LYS A 173 -16.97 -2.90 -4.14
N TYR A 174 -16.62 -2.14 -3.10
CA TYR A 174 -15.37 -2.32 -2.36
C TYR A 174 -15.36 -3.64 -1.59
N ILE A 175 -16.50 -3.97 -0.96
CA ILE A 175 -16.67 -5.24 -0.24
C ILE A 175 -16.50 -6.42 -1.19
N VAL A 176 -17.18 -6.39 -2.34
CA VAL A 176 -17.11 -7.46 -3.34
C VAL A 176 -15.70 -7.63 -3.90
N ASP A 177 -14.98 -6.53 -4.13
CA ASP A 177 -13.59 -6.58 -4.58
C ASP A 177 -12.68 -7.27 -3.55
N ILE A 178 -12.90 -7.02 -2.25
CA ILE A 178 -12.11 -7.63 -1.17
C ILE A 178 -12.42 -9.13 -1.05
N ILE A 179 -13.69 -9.51 -0.94
CA ILE A 179 -14.08 -10.90 -0.64
C ILE A 179 -13.87 -11.88 -1.79
N ARG A 180 -13.60 -11.40 -3.01
CA ARG A 180 -13.37 -12.23 -4.20
C ARG A 180 -11.91 -12.59 -4.44
N ASP A 181 -10.99 -11.98 -3.70
CA ASP A 181 -9.56 -12.18 -3.82
C ASP A 181 -8.98 -12.52 -2.44
N ASP A 182 -8.55 -13.76 -2.24
CA ASP A 182 -8.06 -14.24 -0.95
C ASP A 182 -6.84 -13.44 -0.44
N THR A 183 -6.01 -12.92 -1.34
CA THR A 183 -4.83 -12.13 -0.96
C THR A 183 -5.26 -10.74 -0.49
N MET A 184 -6.23 -10.14 -1.18
CA MET A 184 -6.82 -8.85 -0.80
C MET A 184 -7.64 -8.97 0.50
N LEU A 185 -8.39 -10.06 0.67
CA LEU A 185 -9.11 -10.37 1.91
C LEU A 185 -8.16 -10.51 3.08
N ALA A 186 -7.07 -11.28 2.93
CA ALA A 186 -6.06 -11.44 3.97
C ALA A 186 -5.41 -10.09 4.34
N SER A 187 -5.05 -9.28 3.33
CA SER A 187 -4.45 -7.95 3.55
C SER A 187 -5.41 -7.01 4.28
N PHE A 188 -6.68 -6.97 3.87
CA PHE A 188 -7.71 -6.18 4.53
C PHE A 188 -7.93 -6.60 5.99
N ILE A 189 -7.96 -7.91 6.26
CA ILE A 189 -8.11 -8.45 7.62
C ILE A 189 -6.93 -8.03 8.49
N TRP A 190 -5.70 -8.15 7.98
CA TRP A 190 -4.50 -7.68 8.68
C TRP A 190 -4.54 -6.18 8.99
N ASP A 191 -4.97 -5.36 8.03
CA ASP A 191 -5.14 -3.92 8.24
C ASP A 191 -6.15 -3.65 9.37
N VAL A 192 -7.31 -4.31 9.39
CA VAL A 192 -8.34 -4.15 10.43
C VAL A 192 -7.81 -4.54 11.81
N ILE A 193 -7.10 -5.68 11.90
CA ILE A 193 -6.48 -6.15 13.13
C ILE A 193 -5.49 -5.11 13.65
N TYR A 194 -4.65 -4.56 12.77
CA TYR A 194 -3.65 -3.58 13.13
C TYR A 194 -4.26 -2.20 13.47
N ILE A 195 -5.32 -1.78 12.78
CA ILE A 195 -6.05 -0.54 13.09
C ILE A 195 -6.61 -0.57 14.50
N TYR A 196 -7.28 -1.66 14.87
CA TYR A 196 -8.01 -1.77 16.14
C TYR A 196 -7.25 -2.51 17.24
N ASN A 197 -5.98 -2.85 16.99
CA ASN A 197 -5.13 -3.62 17.91
C ASN A 197 -5.84 -4.89 18.43
N LEU A 198 -6.47 -5.64 17.54
CA LEU A 198 -7.23 -6.84 17.89
C LEU A 198 -6.27 -8.02 18.11
N GLU A 199 -6.51 -8.81 19.15
CA GLU A 199 -5.79 -10.08 19.32
C GLU A 199 -6.37 -11.13 18.36
N MET A 200 -5.50 -11.80 17.60
CA MET A 200 -5.90 -12.97 16.81
C MET A 200 -5.96 -14.19 17.72
N GLU A 201 -7.15 -14.58 18.16
CA GLU A 201 -7.34 -15.91 18.73
C GLU A 201 -7.15 -16.95 17.62
N VAL A 202 -6.03 -17.68 17.66
CA VAL A 202 -5.84 -18.86 16.82
C VAL A 202 -6.78 -19.94 17.35
N SER A 203 -7.96 -20.09 16.74
CA SER A 203 -8.85 -21.20 17.03
C SER A 203 -8.17 -22.50 16.60
N ASN A 204 -7.55 -23.20 17.55
CA ASN A 204 -7.18 -24.60 17.42
C ASN A 204 -8.44 -25.46 17.42
N GLU A 205 -9.28 -25.33 16.40
CA GLU A 205 -10.32 -26.33 16.13
C GLU A 205 -9.68 -27.51 15.40
N LYS A 206 -9.07 -28.39 16.20
CA LYS A 206 -9.06 -29.81 15.88
C LYS A 206 -10.51 -30.30 15.93
N LYS A 207 -11.08 -30.64 14.77
CA LYS A 207 -12.06 -31.74 14.62
C LYS A 207 -11.93 -32.35 13.24
#